data_AF-A0A8C0WU36-F1
#
_entry.id   AF-A0A8C0WU36-F1
#
_cell.length_a   1.000
_cell.length_b   1.000
_cell.length_c   1.000
_cell.angle_alpha   90.00
_cell.angle_beta   90.00
_cell.angle_gamma   90.00
#
_symmetry.space_group_name_H-M   'P 1'
#
loop_
_entity.id
_entity.type
_entity.pdbx_description
1 polymer ?
#
loop_
_entity_poly.entity_id
_entity_poly.type
_entity_poly.pdbx_seq_one_letter_code
_entity_poly.pdbx_strand_id
1 'polypeptide(L)'
;MDRLGSWCPLSGFPRPSVLICLLILTASFLTYPMLRTLSLRLHSAITGSYFSGAHSIVFVNCPNEQVARDIARAILNKKLAASVNILPKSSSLYFWKGEIEEATEILLVGASV
;
A
#
# COMPACT_ATOMS: atom_id res chain seq x y z
N MET A 1 -14.06 72.89 -9.42
CA MET A 1 -12.75 72.32 -9.01
C MET A 1 -12.94 71.39 -7.82
N ASP A 2 -13.74 70.36 -8.08
CA ASP A 2 -13.44 68.94 -7.95
C ASP A 2 -13.02 68.42 -6.57
N ARG A 3 -14.05 67.92 -5.87
CA ARG A 3 -13.97 67.13 -4.65
C ARG A 3 -13.09 65.90 -4.88
N LEU A 4 -12.07 65.77 -4.04
CA LEU A 4 -11.27 64.56 -3.86
C LEU A 4 -12.18 63.37 -3.52
N GLY A 5 -12.30 62.46 -4.48
CA GLY A 5 -13.01 61.19 -4.33
C GLY A 5 -12.31 60.29 -3.32
N SER A 6 -12.92 60.16 -2.15
CA SER A 6 -12.61 59.16 -1.14
C SER A 6 -12.86 57.76 -1.71
N TRP A 7 -11.79 57.03 -1.98
CA TRP A 7 -11.89 55.59 -2.20
C TRP A 7 -12.16 54.92 -0.86
N CYS A 8 -13.42 54.55 -0.60
CA CYS A 8 -13.75 53.62 0.46
C CYS A 8 -13.32 52.21 0.04
N PRO A 9 -12.49 51.49 0.81
CA PRO A 9 -12.31 50.08 0.56
C PRO A 9 -13.62 49.35 0.92
N LEU A 10 -14.19 48.66 -0.07
CA LEU A 10 -15.37 47.80 0.09
C LEU A 10 -15.19 46.88 1.31
N SER A 11 -16.11 47.02 2.27
CA SER A 11 -16.19 46.21 3.49
C SER A 11 -16.65 44.79 3.13
N GLY A 12 -15.70 43.87 2.96
CA GLY A 12 -16.03 42.46 2.79
C GLY A 12 -14.92 41.59 2.22
N PHE A 13 -13.90 42.18 1.61
CA PHE A 13 -12.77 41.39 1.11
C PHE A 13 -11.69 41.23 2.20
N PRO A 14 -11.27 39.99 2.52
CA PRO A 14 -10.15 39.78 3.42
C PRO A 14 -8.91 40.45 2.84
N ARG A 15 -8.08 41.06 3.72
CA ARG A 15 -6.82 41.68 3.30
C ARG A 15 -6.00 40.65 2.49
N PRO A 16 -5.34 41.04 1.39
CA PRO A 16 -4.59 40.10 0.54
C PRO A 16 -3.60 39.24 1.34
N SER A 17 -3.00 39.81 2.38
CA SER A 17 -2.11 39.11 3.31
C SER A 17 -2.78 37.99 4.11
N VAL A 18 -4.03 38.17 4.52
CA VAL A 18 -4.81 37.15 5.26
C VAL A 18 -5.19 36.01 4.33
N LEU A 19 -5.57 36.32 3.09
CA LEU A 19 -5.86 35.31 2.07
C LEU A 19 -4.63 34.46 1.76
N ILE A 20 -3.47 35.11 1.59
CA ILE A 20 -2.19 34.42 1.36
C ILE A 20 -1.82 33.52 2.55
N CYS A 21 -1.97 33.99 3.78
CA CYS A 21 -1.72 33.17 4.97
C CYS A 21 -2.64 31.95 5.04
N LEU A 22 -3.93 32.11 4.72
CA LEU A 22 -4.88 31.01 4.72
C LEU A 22 -4.52 29.95 3.67
N LEU A 23 -4.11 30.38 2.47
CA LEU A 23 -3.67 29.49 1.39
C LEU A 23 -2.38 28.74 1.76
N ILE A 24 -1.43 29.40 2.44
CA ILE A 24 -0.20 28.75 2.90
C ILE A 24 -0.51 27.71 3.99
N LEU A 25 -1.34 28.07 4.99
CA LEU A 25 -1.69 27.15 6.07
C LEU A 25 -2.45 25.93 5.58
N THR A 26 -3.39 26.12 4.64
CA THR A 26 -4.11 25.00 4.01
C THR A 26 -3.16 24.12 3.20
N ALA A 27 -2.26 24.71 2.40
CA ALA A 27 -1.25 23.95 1.66
C ALA A 27 -0.29 23.18 2.57
N SER A 28 0.20 23.79 3.66
CA SER A 28 1.05 23.15 4.66
C SER A 28 0.34 22.00 5.39
N PHE A 29 -0.95 22.15 5.69
CA PHE A 29 -1.75 21.09 6.32
C PHE A 29 -2.02 19.92 5.36
N LEU A 30 -2.33 20.21 4.09
CA LEU A 30 -2.55 19.22 3.02
C LEU A 30 -1.27 18.48 2.62
N THR A 31 -0.11 19.13 2.72
CA THR A 31 1.20 18.53 2.43
C THR A 31 1.79 17.76 3.61
N TYR A 32 1.15 17.81 4.78
CA TYR A 32 1.62 17.09 5.94
C TYR A 32 1.55 15.58 5.69
N PRO A 33 2.68 14.85 5.78
CA PRO A 33 2.76 13.46 5.34
C PRO A 33 1.77 12.56 6.06
N MET A 34 1.49 12.82 7.36
CA MET A 34 0.50 12.04 8.11
C MET A 34 -0.94 12.23 7.61
N LEU A 35 -1.34 13.46 7.24
CA LEU A 35 -2.70 13.72 6.78
C LEU A 35 -2.94 13.12 5.40
N ARG A 36 -1.92 13.16 4.53
CA ARG A 36 -1.95 12.52 3.22
C ARG A 36 -2.03 11.00 3.34
N THR A 37 -1.29 10.39 4.26
CA THR A 37 -1.41 8.94 4.48
C THR A 37 -2.78 8.58 5.06
N LEU A 38 -3.30 9.38 6.00
CA LEU A 38 -4.60 9.17 6.62
C LEU A 38 -5.75 9.30 5.61
N SER A 39 -5.70 10.32 4.73
CA SER A 39 -6.70 10.52 3.68
C SER A 39 -6.69 9.40 2.65
N LEU A 40 -5.51 8.90 2.26
CA LEU A 40 -5.38 7.74 1.38
C LEU A 40 -5.90 6.46 2.04
N ARG A 41 -5.62 6.23 3.33
CA ARG A 41 -6.16 5.09 4.10
C ARG A 41 -7.68 5.16 4.16
N LEU A 42 -8.23 6.33 4.48
CA LEU A 42 -9.67 6.54 4.60
C LEU A 42 -10.38 6.41 3.25
N HIS A 43 -9.81 6.99 2.19
CA HIS A 43 -10.34 6.88 0.85
C HIS A 43 -10.33 5.42 0.37
N SER A 44 -9.27 4.67 0.64
CA SER A 44 -9.17 3.23 0.38
C SER A 44 -10.21 2.43 1.15
N ALA A 45 -10.41 2.71 2.44
CA ALA A 45 -11.42 2.06 3.26
C ALA A 45 -12.85 2.34 2.75
N ILE A 46 -13.13 3.54 2.24
CA ILE A 46 -14.45 3.93 1.73
C ILE A 46 -14.71 3.39 0.32
N THR A 47 -13.72 3.45 -0.58
CA THR A 47 -13.87 3.02 -1.98
C THR A 47 -13.57 1.54 -2.21
N GLY A 48 -13.10 0.82 -1.18
CA GLY A 48 -12.63 -0.56 -1.30
C GLY A 48 -11.39 -0.69 -2.20
N SER A 49 -10.69 0.41 -2.48
CA SER A 49 -9.52 0.39 -3.35
C SER A 49 -8.32 -0.22 -2.62
N TYR A 50 -7.59 -1.11 -3.31
CA TYR A 50 -6.44 -1.84 -2.79
C TYR A 50 -5.42 -0.91 -2.10
N PHE A 51 -5.19 -1.11 -0.80
CA PHE A 51 -4.15 -0.39 -0.07
C PHE A 51 -2.80 -1.05 -0.30
N SER A 52 -1.87 -0.34 -0.93
CA SER A 52 -0.51 -0.85 -1.15
C SER A 52 0.14 -1.24 0.18
N GLY A 53 0.63 -2.49 0.26
CA GLY A 53 1.22 -3.07 1.48
C GLY A 53 0.23 -3.77 2.43
N ALA A 54 -1.07 -3.77 2.13
CA ALA A 54 -2.05 -4.55 2.91
C ALA A 54 -2.03 -6.05 2.58
N HIS A 55 -1.52 -6.43 1.40
CA HIS A 55 -1.43 -7.82 0.98
C HIS A 55 0.03 -8.21 0.80
N SER A 56 0.34 -9.43 1.20
CA SER A 56 1.66 -10.03 1.00
C SER A 56 1.52 -11.33 0.20
N ILE A 57 2.50 -11.58 -0.65
CA ILE A 57 2.64 -12.84 -1.38
C ILE A 57 3.81 -13.59 -0.75
N VAL A 58 3.56 -14.82 -0.31
CA VAL A 58 4.59 -15.69 0.27
C VAL A 58 4.88 -16.83 -0.68
N PHE A 59 6.17 -17.05 -0.92
CA PHE A 59 6.72 -18.17 -1.69
C PHE A 59 7.32 -19.20 -0.74
N VAL A 60 6.85 -20.45 -0.81
CA VAL A 60 7.36 -21.55 0.03
C VAL A 60 7.79 -22.70 -0.85
N ASN A 61 9.04 -23.15 -0.68
CA ASN A 61 9.57 -24.30 -1.38
C ASN A 61 9.32 -25.56 -0.54
N CYS A 62 8.73 -26.58 -1.16
CA CYS A 62 8.44 -27.86 -0.53
C CYS A 62 9.16 -29.00 -1.25
N PRO A 63 9.69 -30.00 -0.52
CA PRO A 63 10.46 -31.10 -1.10
C PRO A 63 9.60 -32.11 -1.87
N ASN A 64 8.28 -32.15 -1.63
CA ASN A 64 7.36 -33.03 -2.33
C ASN A 64 5.93 -32.48 -2.36
N GLU A 65 5.09 -33.06 -3.23
CA GLU A 65 3.74 -32.58 -3.48
C GLU A 65 2.77 -32.88 -2.34
N GLN A 66 2.98 -34.00 -1.64
CA GLN A 66 2.18 -34.38 -0.49
C GLN A 66 2.29 -33.34 0.63
N VAL A 67 3.53 -32.95 0.96
CA VAL A 67 3.89 -31.93 1.96
C VAL A 67 3.34 -30.57 1.55
N ALA A 68 3.49 -30.19 0.28
CA ALA A 68 2.91 -28.94 -0.21
C ALA A 68 1.38 -28.90 -0.02
N ARG A 69 0.67 -29.99 -0.36
CA ARG A 69 -0.78 -30.09 -0.19
C ARG A 69 -1.18 -30.06 1.28
N ASP A 70 -0.45 -30.72 2.16
CA ASP A 70 -0.75 -30.74 3.59
C ASP A 70 -0.53 -29.37 4.24
N ILE A 71 0.54 -28.67 3.85
CA ILE A 71 0.79 -27.27 4.26
C ILE A 71 -0.31 -26.35 3.74
N ALA A 72 -0.66 -26.44 2.46
CA ALA A 72 -1.72 -25.63 1.86
C ALA A 72 -3.06 -25.80 2.60
N ARG A 73 -3.45 -27.05 2.89
CA ARG A 73 -4.65 -27.34 3.69
C ARG A 73 -4.57 -26.75 5.09
N ALA A 74 -3.44 -26.87 5.77
CA ALA A 74 -3.26 -26.32 7.12
C ALA A 74 -3.38 -24.79 7.13
N ILE A 75 -2.78 -24.10 6.15
CA ILE A 75 -2.85 -22.64 5.99
C ILE A 75 -4.30 -22.19 5.76
N LEU A 76 -5.00 -22.83 4.82
CA LEU A 76 -6.38 -22.52 4.48
C LEU A 76 -7.34 -22.79 5.65
N ASN A 77 -7.19 -23.94 6.33
CA ASN A 77 -8.01 -24.30 7.50
C ASN A 77 -7.85 -23.31 8.64
N LYS A 78 -6.63 -22.80 8.86
CA LYS A 78 -6.34 -21.78 9.87
C LYS A 78 -6.68 -20.35 9.40
N LYS A 79 -7.22 -20.18 8.19
CA LYS A 79 -7.54 -18.88 7.57
C LYS A 79 -6.35 -17.91 7.57
N LEU A 80 -5.14 -18.45 7.37
CA LEU A 80 -3.90 -17.65 7.32
C LEU A 80 -3.65 -17.06 5.93
N ALA A 81 -4.26 -17.65 4.89
CA ALA A 81 -4.24 -17.15 3.53
C ALA A 81 -5.63 -17.34 2.90
N ALA A 82 -5.98 -16.47 1.96
CA ALA A 82 -7.25 -16.54 1.24
C ALA A 82 -7.22 -17.63 0.16
N SER A 83 -6.07 -17.80 -0.49
CA SER A 83 -5.82 -18.83 -1.49
C SER A 83 -4.37 -19.27 -1.45
N VAL A 84 -4.13 -20.50 -1.93
CA VAL A 84 -2.79 -21.06 -2.08
C VAL A 84 -2.72 -21.76 -3.43
N ASN A 85 -1.77 -21.35 -4.27
CA ASN A 85 -1.49 -22.03 -5.54
C ASN A 85 -0.30 -22.98 -5.37
N ILE A 86 -0.46 -24.23 -5.78
CA ILE A 86 0.60 -25.25 -5.79
C ILE A 86 1.10 -25.37 -7.24
N LEU A 87 2.35 -24.98 -7.48
CA LEU A 87 2.96 -25.09 -8.80
C LEU A 87 3.58 -26.48 -9.02
N PRO A 88 3.68 -26.95 -10.28
CA PRO A 88 4.31 -28.23 -10.57
C PRO A 88 5.79 -28.24 -10.16
N LYS A 89 6.36 -29.44 -10.00
CA LYS A 89 7.77 -29.66 -9.65
C LYS A 89 8.69 -28.81 -10.53
N SER A 90 9.47 -27.92 -9.90
CA SER A 90 10.53 -27.16 -10.56
C SER A 90 11.89 -27.57 -10.00
N SER A 91 12.91 -27.61 -10.85
CA SER A 91 14.30 -27.71 -10.39
C SER A 91 14.76 -26.35 -9.85
N SER A 92 15.29 -26.38 -8.64
CA SER A 92 15.89 -25.25 -7.94
C SER A 92 17.39 -25.49 -7.89
N LEU A 93 18.16 -24.57 -8.47
CA LEU A 93 19.62 -24.60 -8.48
C LEU A 93 20.13 -23.58 -7.47
N TYR A 94 20.91 -24.03 -6.49
CA TYR A 94 21.47 -23.17 -5.46
C TYR A 94 22.91 -23.55 -5.14
N PHE A 95 23.65 -22.59 -4.60
CA PHE A 95 25.05 -22.79 -4.23
C PHE A 95 25.15 -23.21 -2.77
N TRP A 96 25.73 -24.38 -2.51
CA TRP A 96 25.90 -24.92 -1.17
C TRP A 96 27.25 -25.60 -1.01
N LYS A 97 27.95 -25.29 0.07
CA LYS A 97 29.28 -25.86 0.41
C LYS A 97 30.33 -25.82 -0.72
N GLY A 98 30.26 -24.84 -1.61
CA GLY A 98 31.23 -24.69 -2.70
C GLY A 98 30.79 -25.32 -4.03
N GLU A 99 29.65 -26.00 -4.05
CA GLU A 99 29.13 -26.70 -5.22
C GLU A 99 27.74 -26.18 -5.61
N ILE A 100 27.36 -26.36 -6.87
CA ILE A 100 25.99 -26.12 -7.34
C ILE A 100 25.18 -27.39 -7.06
N GLU A 101 24.16 -27.26 -6.20
CA GLU A 101 23.20 -28.31 -5.94
C GLU A 101 21.89 -28.06 -6.71
N GLU A 102 21.29 -29.13 -7.22
CA GLU A 102 19.97 -29.12 -7.84
C GLU A 102 18.99 -29.88 -6.94
N ALA A 103 17.91 -29.23 -6.51
CA ALA A 103 16.83 -29.85 -5.76
C ALA A 103 15.49 -29.69 -6.47
N THR A 104 14.64 -30.72 -6.39
CA THR A 104 13.26 -30.61 -6.87
C THR A 104 12.40 -29.97 -5.78
N GLU A 105 11.80 -28.82 -6.10
CA GLU A 105 10.98 -28.06 -5.17
C GLU A 105 9.60 -27.77 -5.75
N ILE A 106 8.62 -27.64 -4.87
CA ILE A 106 7.25 -27.21 -5.20
C ILE A 106 7.02 -25.85 -4.56
N LEU A 107 6.72 -24.88 -5.41
CA LEU A 107 6.47 -23.51 -5.00
C LEU A 107 4.99 -23.34 -4.61
N LEU A 108 4.75 -22.90 -3.37
CA LEU A 108 3.45 -22.40 -2.95
C LEU A 108 3.39 -20.89 -3.04
N VAL A 109 2.30 -20.37 -3.58
CA VAL A 109 2.02 -18.94 -3.63
C VAL A 109 0.77 -18.67 -2.80
N GLY A 110 0.94 -18.02 -1.63
CA GLY A 110 -0.16 -17.65 -0.75
C GLY A 110 -0.44 -16.15 -0.77
N ALA A 111 -1.71 -15.75 -0.93
CA ALA A 111 -2.16 -14.36 -0.76
C ALA A 111 -2.82 -14.21 0.62
N SER A 112 -2.38 -13.23 1.41
CA SER A 112 -2.99 -12.92 2.72
C SER A 112 -4.45 -12.48 2.58
N VAL A 113 -5.26 -12.82 3.59
CA VAL A 113 -6.70 -12.47 3.68
C VAL A 113 -6.90 -10.99 4.01
#